data_AF-A0A496S5A2-F1
#
_entry.id   AF-A0A496S5A2-F1
#
_cell.length_a   1.000
_cell.length_b   1.000
_cell.length_c   1.000
_cell.angle_alpha   90.00
_cell.angle_beta   90.00
_cell.angle_gamma   90.00
#
_symmetry.space_group_name_H-M   'P 1'
#
loop_
_entity.id
_entity.type
_entity.pdbx_description
1 polymer ?
#
loop_
_entity_poly.entity_id
_entity_poly.type
_entity_poly.pdbx_seq_one_letter_code
_entity_poly.pdbx_strand_id
1 'polypeptide(L)'
;MHRKFSTYLLEVSNKIDKEIKIGRLGQIEFKKGIYLYVGSAKKGLISRLRRHISKKKKLFWHIDYFLSQEKVSIEKIWLTYLDE
;
A
#
# COMPACT_ATOMS: atom_id res chain seq x y z
N MET A 1 20.12 -17.85 -12.78
CA MET A 1 19.63 -17.36 -11.47
C MET A 1 18.24 -16.79 -11.68
N HIS A 2 17.21 -17.61 -11.45
CA HIS A 2 15.81 -17.28 -11.77
C HIS A 2 15.35 -16.05 -10.98
N ARG A 3 14.78 -15.05 -11.67
CA ARG A 3 14.25 -13.84 -11.03
C ARG A 3 12.87 -14.18 -10.49
N LYS A 4 12.75 -14.40 -9.18
CA LYS A 4 11.45 -14.47 -8.51
C LYS A 4 10.77 -13.10 -8.57
N PHE A 5 9.81 -12.96 -9.48
CA PHE A 5 8.89 -11.84 -9.49
C PHE A 5 7.81 -12.10 -8.45
N SER A 6 7.62 -11.13 -7.55
CA SER A 6 6.55 -11.21 -6.57
C SER A 6 5.56 -10.08 -6.80
N THR A 7 4.28 -10.42 -6.75
CA THR A 7 3.20 -9.45 -6.61
C THR A 7 2.64 -9.59 -5.20
N TYR A 8 2.25 -8.48 -4.62
CA TYR A 8 1.64 -8.44 -3.31
C TYR A 8 0.39 -7.56 -3.34
N LEU A 9 -0.55 -7.89 -2.48
CA LEU A 9 -1.77 -7.15 -2.30
C LEU A 9 -1.88 -6.75 -0.83
N LEU A 10 -2.12 -5.46 -0.58
CA LEU A 10 -2.40 -4.93 0.75
C LEU A 10 -3.91 -4.77 0.88
N GLU A 11 -4.50 -5.47 1.84
CA GLU A 11 -5.88 -5.25 2.25
C GLU A 11 -5.87 -4.14 3.30
N VAL A 12 -6.44 -2.99 2.95
CA VAL A 12 -6.38 -1.77 3.74
C VAL A 12 -7.78 -1.41 4.21
N SER A 13 -7.98 -1.32 5.53
CA SER A 13 -9.25 -0.84 6.09
C SER A 13 -9.19 0.65 6.35
N ASN A 14 -10.24 1.36 5.92
CA ASN A 14 -10.51 2.74 6.29
C ASN A 14 -11.83 2.79 7.07
N LYS A 15 -11.80 3.28 8.32
CA LYS A 15 -12.99 3.23 9.19
C LYS A 15 -13.93 4.42 9.06
N ILE A 16 -13.54 5.48 8.35
CA ILE A 16 -14.31 6.73 8.21
C ILE A 16 -14.18 7.32 6.80
N ASP A 17 -15.20 8.04 6.33
CA ASP A 17 -15.10 8.84 5.11
C ASP A 17 -14.07 9.97 5.31
N LYS A 18 -13.28 10.28 4.27
CA LYS A 18 -12.30 11.37 4.29
C LYS A 18 -11.86 11.79 2.91
N GLU A 19 -11.49 13.05 2.78
CA GLU A 19 -10.79 13.57 1.62
C GLU A 19 -9.29 13.68 1.93
N ILE A 20 -8.44 13.20 1.02
CA ILE A 20 -6.99 13.15 1.22
C ILE A 20 -6.30 13.76 0.01
N LYS A 21 -5.34 14.66 0.26
CA LYS A 21 -4.42 15.15 -0.78
C LYS A 21 -3.35 14.11 -1.08
N ILE A 22 -3.45 13.46 -2.23
CA ILE A 22 -2.54 12.40 -2.67
C ILE A 22 -1.51 12.95 -3.66
N GLY A 23 -0.40 13.49 -3.14
CA GLY A 23 0.72 13.96 -3.98
C GLY A 23 0.28 14.85 -5.15
N ARG A 24 0.60 14.44 -6.38
CA ARG A 24 0.19 15.13 -7.63
C ARG A 24 -1.22 14.77 -8.12
N LEU A 25 -1.86 13.74 -7.57
CA LEU A 25 -3.24 13.37 -7.93
C LEU A 25 -4.28 14.34 -7.36
N GLY A 26 -3.88 15.24 -6.46
CA GLY A 26 -4.78 16.21 -5.86
C GLY A 26 -5.64 15.60 -4.74
N GLN A 27 -6.83 16.16 -4.54
CA GLN A 27 -7.77 15.66 -3.53
C GLN A 27 -8.50 14.43 -4.05
N ILE A 28 -8.57 13.39 -3.23
CA ILE A 28 -9.32 12.16 -3.52
C ILE A 28 -10.19 11.85 -2.33
N GLU A 29 -11.47 11.59 -2.58
CA GLU A 29 -12.41 11.11 -1.58
C GLU A 29 -12.26 9.60 -1.37
N PHE A 30 -12.08 9.19 -0.12
CA PHE A 30 -12.07 7.80 0.31
C PHE A 30 -13.25 7.57 1.25
N LYS A 31 -14.20 6.74 0.81
CA LYS A 31 -15.29 6.24 1.66
C LYS A 31 -14.78 5.24 2.71
N LYS A 32 -15.52 5.09 3.80
CA LYS A 32 -15.34 3.99 4.76
C LYS A 32 -15.45 2.67 4.00
N GLY A 33 -14.48 1.78 4.19
CA GLY A 33 -14.48 0.50 3.47
C GLY A 33 -13.13 -0.21 3.49
N ILE A 34 -13.05 -1.25 2.67
CA ILE A 34 -11.84 -2.04 2.42
C ILE A 34 -11.32 -1.68 1.03
N TYR A 35 -10.02 -1.43 0.94
CA TYR A 35 -9.30 -1.07 -0.27
C TYR A 35 -8.22 -2.09 -0.52
N LEU A 36 -8.00 -2.40 -1.79
CA LEU A 36 -6.91 -3.27 -2.21
C LEU A 36 -5.87 -2.46 -2.96
N TYR A 37 -4.62 -2.58 -2.53
CA TYR A 37 -3.49 -2.04 -3.27
C TYR A 37 -2.64 -3.16 -3.82
N VAL A 38 -2.41 -3.14 -5.13
CA VAL A 38 -1.59 -4.12 -5.84
C VAL A 38 -0.23 -3.51 -6.10
N GLY A 39 0.83 -4.19 -5.67
CA GLY A 39 2.21 -3.82 -5.97
C GLY A 39 3.02 -5.03 -6.41
N SER A 40 4.07 -4.81 -7.19
CA SER A 40 5.04 -5.85 -7.53
C SER A 40 6.41 -5.54 -6.95
N ALA A 41 7.31 -6.52 -6.90
CA ALA A 41 8.70 -6.34 -6.55
C ALA A 41 9.57 -7.32 -7.37
N LYS A 42 10.40 -6.76 -8.26
CA LYS A 42 11.45 -7.51 -8.98
C LYS A 42 12.65 -7.83 -8.08
N LYS A 43 12.92 -6.95 -7.11
CA LYS A 43 13.92 -7.06 -6.03
C LYS A 43 13.41 -6.27 -4.81
N GLY A 44 13.85 -6.64 -3.62
CA GLY A 44 13.60 -5.85 -2.40
C GLY A 44 12.15 -5.88 -1.89
N LEU A 45 11.42 -6.98 -2.09
CA LEU A 45 10.04 -7.16 -1.60
C LEU A 45 9.91 -6.78 -0.12
N ILE A 46 10.77 -7.34 0.73
CA ILE A 46 10.75 -7.09 2.19
C ILE A 46 10.91 -5.60 2.50
N SER A 47 11.83 -4.90 1.84
CA SER A 47 12.02 -3.46 2.03
C SER A 47 10.79 -2.66 1.61
N ARG A 48 10.10 -3.06 0.54
CA ARG A 48 8.84 -2.42 0.11
C ARG A 48 7.71 -2.65 1.11
N LEU A 49 7.55 -3.88 1.59
CA LEU A 49 6.53 -4.21 2.60
C LEU A 49 6.80 -3.48 3.93
N ARG A 50 8.05 -3.48 4.41
CA ARG A 50 8.46 -2.71 5.59
C ARG A 50 8.17 -1.23 5.43
N ARG A 51 8.43 -0.68 4.24
CA ARG A 51 8.05 0.70 3.92
C ARG A 51 6.56 0.88 4.09
N HIS A 52 5.70 0.07 3.47
CA HIS A 52 4.24 0.19 3.56
C HIS A 52 3.73 0.12 5.00
N ILE A 53 4.24 -0.81 5.80
CA ILE A 53 3.87 -1.04 7.20
C ILE A 53 4.28 0.14 8.11
N SER A 54 5.44 0.76 7.85
CA SER A 54 5.90 1.88 8.67
C SER A 54 4.86 3.02 8.69
N LYS A 55 4.68 3.72 9.81
CA LYS A 55 3.88 4.95 9.85
C LYS A 55 4.75 6.20 9.66
N LYS A 56 6.02 6.14 10.11
CA LYS A 56 6.99 7.24 9.99
C LYS A 56 7.88 7.04 8.77
N LYS A 57 7.56 7.75 7.68
CA LYS A 57 8.34 7.74 6.43
C LYS A 57 8.12 9.04 5.65
N LYS A 58 9.04 9.39 4.75
CA LYS A 58 8.75 10.39 3.71
C LYS A 58 7.70 9.83 2.76
N LEU A 59 6.61 10.55 2.51
CA LEU A 59 5.55 10.12 1.59
C LEU A 59 6.05 10.27 0.15
N PHE A 60 6.00 9.20 -0.64
CA PHE A 60 6.50 9.21 -2.01
C PHE A 60 5.54 8.47 -2.95
N TRP A 61 5.02 7.32 -2.54
CA TRP A 61 4.00 6.61 -3.27
C TRP A 61 2.62 7.08 -2.85
N HIS A 62 1.66 7.04 -3.76
CA HIS A 62 0.28 7.46 -3.48
C HIS A 62 -0.33 6.72 -2.28
N ILE A 63 -0.05 5.43 -2.16
CA ILE A 63 -0.50 4.65 -0.99
C ILE A 63 0.13 5.11 0.33
N ASP A 64 1.33 5.71 0.33
CA ASP A 64 1.92 6.21 1.57
C ASP A 64 1.04 7.28 2.21
N TYR A 65 0.45 8.16 1.40
CA TYR A 65 -0.46 9.22 1.86
C TYR A 65 -1.74 8.65 2.45
N PHE A 66 -2.26 7.58 1.86
CA PHE A 66 -3.46 6.92 2.38
C PHE A 66 -3.16 6.18 3.68
N LEU A 67 -2.08 5.40 3.71
CA LEU A 67 -1.66 4.64 4.88
C LEU A 67 -1.17 5.53 6.04
N SER A 68 -0.77 6.77 5.80
CA SER A 68 -0.41 7.72 6.86
C SER A 68 -1.62 8.34 7.55
N GLN A 69 -2.83 8.18 7.01
CA GLN A 69 -4.03 8.74 7.64
C GLN A 69 -4.41 8.00 8.93
N GLU A 70 -5.04 8.73 9.83
CA GLU A 70 -5.70 8.15 10.99
C GLU A 70 -6.83 7.21 10.56
N LYS A 71 -7.10 6.18 11.36
CA LYS A 71 -8.15 5.18 11.08
C LYS A 71 -7.98 4.45 9.74
N VAL A 72 -6.75 4.42 9.21
CA VAL A 72 -6.34 3.58 8.07
C VAL A 72 -5.27 2.59 8.53
N SER A 73 -5.49 1.30 8.25
CA SER A 73 -4.61 0.20 8.64
C SER A 73 -4.52 -0.85 7.55
N ILE A 74 -3.34 -1.46 7.41
CA ILE A 74 -3.18 -2.69 6.65
C ILE A 74 -3.68 -3.82 7.54
N GLU A 75 -4.70 -4.54 7.10
CA GLU A 75 -5.26 -5.69 7.81
C GLU A 75 -4.57 -6.99 7.38
N LYS A 76 -4.29 -7.13 6.09
CA LYS A 76 -3.63 -8.33 5.52
C LYS A 76 -2.66 -7.97 4.40
N ILE A 77 -1.67 -8.82 4.25
CA ILE A 77 -0.73 -8.79 3.12
C ILE A 77 -0.78 -10.15 2.45
N TRP A 78 -1.19 -10.15 1.20
CA TRP A 78 -1.23 -11.35 0.35
C TRP A 78 0.00 -11.33 -0.55
N LEU A 79 0.70 -12.45 -0.63
CA LEU A 79 1.89 -12.60 -1.47
C LEU A 79 1.60 -13.66 -2.54
N THR A 80 1.92 -13.34 -3.79
CA THR A 80 2.00 -14.32 -4.86
C THR A 80 3.41 -14.34 -5.41
N TYR A 81 3.92 -15.54 -5.61
CA TYR A 81 5.18 -15.80 -6.29
C TYR A 81 4.82 -16.35 -7.66
N LEU A 82 5.25 -15.64 -8.70
CA LEU A 82 5.29 -16.23 -10.03
C LEU A 82 6.60 -17.01 -10.10
N ASP A 83 6.48 -18.33 -10.06
CA ASP A 83 7.55 -19.20 -10.52
C ASP A 83 7.46 -19.22 -12.06
N GLU A 84 8.59 -18.94 -12.73
CA GLU A 84 8.74 -19.16 -14.18
C GLU A 84 8.98 -20.65 -14.45
#